data_AF-A0A133QNM0-F1
#
_entry.id   AF-A0A133QNM0-F1
#
_cell.length_a   1.000
_cell.length_b   1.000
_cell.length_c   1.000
_cell.angle_alpha   90.00
_cell.angle_beta   90.00
_cell.angle_gamma   90.00
#
_symmetry.space_group_name_H-M   'P 1'
#
loop_
_entity.id
_entity.type
_entity.pdbx_description
1 polymer ?
#
loop_
_entity_poly.entity_id
_entity_poly.type
_entity_poly.pdbx_seq_one_letter_code
_entity_poly.pdbx_strand_id
1 'polypeptide(L)' 'KETLEAYKQAYLLPAKLSNRKAVYLSKETQERADLIVRRLGDRGSNLSSFVENLVRSHLDEYGEDIEKWRKL' A
#
# COMPACT_ATOMS: atom_id res chain seq x y z
N LYS A 1 -7.56 -10.48 15.46
CA LYS A 1 -6.33 -10.79 14.69
C LYS A 1 -6.74 -10.86 13.23
N GLU A 2 -6.17 -10.03 12.37
CA GLU A 2 -6.40 -10.17 10.93
C GLU A 2 -5.84 -11.51 10.43
N THR A 3 -6.52 -12.11 9.47
CA THR A 3 -6.04 -13.33 8.80
C THR A 3 -5.05 -12.95 7.71
N LEU A 4 -4.17 -13.90 7.33
CA LEU A 4 -3.27 -13.70 6.18
C LEU A 4 -4.05 -13.33 4.92
N GLU A 5 -5.22 -13.93 4.72
CA GLU A 5 -6.10 -13.65 3.58
C GLU A 5 -6.63 -12.21 3.58
N ALA A 6 -7.03 -11.68 4.75
CA ALA A 6 -7.46 -10.28 4.86
C ALA A 6 -6.30 -9.32 4.50
N TYR A 7 -5.09 -9.61 4.99
CA TYR A 7 -3.90 -8.83 4.65
C TYR A 7 -3.58 -8.85 3.15
N LYS A 8 -3.61 -10.04 2.53
CA LYS A 8 -3.39 -10.20 1.09
C LYS A 8 -4.43 -9.42 0.28
N GLN A 9 -5.70 -9.56 0.65
CA GLN A 9 -6.80 -8.88 -0.01
C GLN A 9 -6.69 -7.36 0.08
N ALA A 10 -6.28 -6.83 1.24
CA ALA A 10 -6.15 -5.40 1.43
C ALA A 10 -4.95 -4.81 0.68
N TYR A 11 -3.79 -5.47 0.74
CA TYR A 11 -2.53 -4.82 0.34
C TYR A 11 -1.85 -5.45 -0.87
N LEU A 12 -2.02 -6.75 -1.13
CA LEU A 12 -1.21 -7.47 -2.12
C LEU A 12 -1.93 -7.72 -3.44
N LEU A 13 -3.19 -7.29 -3.58
CA LEU A 13 -3.87 -7.33 -4.87
C LEU A 13 -3.20 -6.42 -5.91
N PRO A 14 -3.07 -6.87 -7.18
CA PRO A 14 -2.60 -6.02 -8.26
C PRO A 14 -3.47 -4.76 -8.40
N ALA A 15 -2.85 -3.58 -8.37
CA ALA A 15 -3.54 -2.32 -8.59
C ALA A 15 -3.36 -1.88 -10.05
N LYS A 16 -4.46 -1.55 -10.73
CA LYS A 16 -4.40 -0.90 -12.05
C LYS A 16 -4.04 0.57 -11.86
N LEU A 17 -2.75 0.86 -11.94
CA LEU A 17 -2.24 2.22 -11.87
C LEU A 17 -2.31 2.88 -13.26
N SER A 18 -3.28 3.77 -13.47
CA SER A 18 -3.31 4.72 -14.60
C SER A 18 -2.73 6.07 -14.17
N ASN A 19 -2.13 6.85 -15.08
CA ASN A 19 -1.57 8.18 -14.80
C ASN A 19 -0.58 8.21 -13.62
N ARG A 20 0.33 7.25 -13.59
CA ARG A 20 1.22 6.98 -12.46
C ARG A 20 2.15 8.17 -12.17
N LYS A 21 2.39 8.42 -10.88
CA LYS A 21 3.47 9.30 -10.39
C LYS A 21 4.46 8.45 -9.61
N ALA A 22 5.76 8.67 -9.84
CA ALA A 22 6.79 7.99 -9.07
C ALA A 22 6.88 8.61 -7.66
N VAL A 23 7.11 7.76 -6.67
CA VAL A 23 7.42 8.16 -5.30
C VAL A 23 8.77 7.56 -4.91
N TYR A 24 9.56 8.33 -4.17
CA TYR A 24 10.85 7.85 -3.65
C TYR A 24 10.62 7.23 -2.27
N LEU A 25 11.25 6.09 -2.04
CA LEU A 25 11.35 5.43 -0.75
C LEU A 25 12.81 5.35 -0.35
N SER A 26 13.09 5.33 0.95
CA SER A 26 14.41 4.93 1.42
C SER A 26 14.72 3.51 0.93
N LYS A 27 16.00 3.20 0.72
CA LYS A 27 16.44 1.85 0.32
C LYS A 27 15.92 0.79 1.31
N GLU A 28 16.07 1.05 2.60
CA GLU A 28 15.62 0.13 3.66
C GLU A 28 14.10 -0.12 3.61
N THR A 29 13.31 0.93 3.41
CA THR A 29 11.84 0.81 3.28
C THR A 29 11.48 0.01 2.03
N GLN A 30 12.15 0.29 0.91
CA GLN A 30 11.91 -0.40 -0.36
C GLN A 30 12.21 -1.90 -0.25
N GLU A 31 13.35 -2.27 0.34
CA GLU A 31 13.78 -3.66 0.52
C GLU A 31 12.82 -4.44 1.44
N ARG A 32 12.35 -3.82 2.53
CA ARG A 32 11.35 -4.43 3.41
C ARG A 32 10.01 -4.66 2.71
N ALA A 33 9.54 -3.68 1.95
CA ALA A 33 8.29 -3.79 1.21
C ALA A 33 8.39 -4.84 0.08
N ASP A 34 9.52 -4.88 -0.63
CA ASP A 34 9.78 -5.89 -1.66
C ASP A 34 9.83 -7.31 -1.08
N LEU A 35 10.42 -7.49 0.11
CA LEU A 35 10.44 -8.78 0.80
C LEU A 35 9.02 -9.29 1.10
N ILE A 36 8.13 -8.41 1.54
CA ILE A 36 6.72 -8.74 1.82
C ILE A 36 6.04 -9.23 0.54
N VAL A 37 6.15 -8.45 -0.55
CA VAL A 37 5.55 -8.80 -1.84
C VAL A 37 6.09 -10.13 -2.37
N ARG A 38 7.40 -10.39 -2.26
CA ARG A 38 8.00 -11.65 -2.74
C ARG A 38 7.58 -12.87 -1.94
N ARG A 39 7.35 -12.72 -0.63
CA ARG A 39 7.03 -13.85 0.25
C ARG A 39 5.53 -14.15 0.33
N LEU A 40 4.71 -13.11 0.28
CA LEU A 40 3.28 -13.21 0.53
C LEU A 40 2.43 -12.90 -0.71
N GLY A 41 2.98 -12.22 -1.71
CA GLY A 41 2.27 -11.86 -2.92
C GLY A 41 2.00 -13.06 -3.82
N ASP A 42 0.87 -13.00 -4.50
CA ASP A 42 0.48 -13.97 -5.52
C ASP A 42 0.88 -13.45 -6.92
N ARG A 43 0.47 -14.16 -7.97
CA ARG A 43 0.80 -13.77 -9.34
C ARG A 43 0.29 -12.36 -9.64
N GLY A 44 1.21 -11.45 -10.00
CA GLY A 44 0.90 -10.06 -10.37
C GLY A 44 1.05 -9.05 -9.22
N SER A 45 1.22 -9.51 -7.98
CA SER A 45 1.60 -8.64 -6.87
C SER A 45 2.96 -8.01 -7.16
N ASN A 46 3.08 -6.71 -6.90
CA ASN A 46 4.30 -5.95 -7.14
C ASN A 46 4.41 -4.80 -6.13
N LEU A 47 5.63 -4.32 -5.93
CA LEU A 47 5.93 -3.25 -4.99
C LEU A 47 5.06 -2.00 -5.20
N SER A 48 4.86 -1.58 -6.45
CA SER A 48 4.05 -0.40 -6.74
C SER A 48 2.59 -0.57 -6.34
N SER A 49 2.00 -1.74 -6.58
CA SER A 49 0.62 -2.03 -6.18
C SER A 49 0.49 -2.13 -4.65
N PHE A 50 1.49 -2.73 -3.99
CA PHE A 50 1.52 -2.83 -2.54
C PHE A 50 1.58 -1.45 -1.87
N VAL A 51 2.50 -0.59 -2.32
CA VAL A 51 2.63 0.78 -1.81
C VAL A 51 1.37 1.59 -2.10
N GLU A 52 0.81 1.48 -3.31
CA GLU A 52 -0.46 2.14 -3.66
C GLU A 52 -1.58 1.74 -2.71
N ASN A 53 -1.79 0.44 -2.48
CA ASN A 53 -2.88 -0.04 -1.64
C ASN A 53 -2.69 0.37 -0.17
N LEU A 54 -1.44 0.40 0.31
CA LEU A 54 -1.12 0.88 1.65
C LEU A 54 -1.47 2.37 1.79
N VAL A 55 -1.08 3.20 0.83
CA VAL A 55 -1.40 4.63 0.82
C VAL A 55 -2.91 4.85 0.70
N ARG A 56 -3.59 4.10 -0.18
CA ARG A 56 -5.05 4.19 -0.33
C ARG A 56 -5.78 3.82 0.97
N SER A 57 -5.41 2.70 1.59
CA SER A 57 -6.00 2.27 2.86
C SER A 57 -5.79 3.32 3.96
N HIS A 58 -4.60 3.93 4.02
CA HIS A 58 -4.33 5.01 4.95
C HIS A 58 -5.20 6.24 4.69
N LEU A 59 -5.36 6.63 3.42
CA LEU A 59 -6.21 7.77 3.05
C LEU A 59 -7.70 7.50 3.29
N ASP A 60 -8.16 6.27 3.09
CA ASP A 60 -9.54 5.86 3.36
C ASP A 60 -9.83 5.85 4.87
N GLU A 61 -8.87 5.39 5.69
CA GLU A 61 -9.00 5.32 7.15
C GLU A 61 -8.94 6.71 7.81
N TYR A 62 -8.02 7.57 7.37
CA TYR A 62 -7.72 8.85 8.04
C TYR A 62 -8.21 10.08 7.26
N GLY A 63 -8.80 9.94 6.08
CA GLY A 63 -9.10 11.07 5.19
C GLY A 63 -9.99 12.14 5.83
N GLU A 64 -11.02 11.73 6.57
CA GLU A 64 -11.89 12.67 7.29
C GLU A 64 -11.15 13.42 8.41
N ASP A 65 -10.30 12.72 9.15
CA ASP A 65 -9.56 13.29 10.27
C ASP A 65 -8.45 14.21 9.80
N ILE A 66 -7.76 13.86 8.72
CA ILE A 66 -6.80 14.74 8.03
C ILE A 66 -7.49 16.05 7.62
N GLU A 67 -8.70 16.00 7.09
CA GLU A 67 -9.45 17.22 6.70
C GLU A 67 -9.91 18.05 7.90
N LYS A 68 -10.21 17.43 9.04
CA LYS A 68 -10.49 18.14 10.31
C LYS A 68 -9.22 18.84 10.81
N TRP A 69 -8.09 18.14 10.85
CA TRP A 69 -6.81 18.69 11.33
C TRP A 69 -6.28 19.81 10.44
N ARG A 70 -6.52 19.76 9.13
CA ARG A 70 -6.14 20.82 8.18
C ARG A 70 -6.77 22.19 8.50
N LYS A 71 -7.92 22.20 9.19
CA LYS A 71 -8.68 23.42 9.53
C LYS A 71 -8.32 24.00 10.89
N LEU A 72 -7.46 23.32 11.65
CA LEU A 72 -6.88 23.80 12.92
C LEU A 72 -5.64 24.65 12.62
#